data_AF-A0A921NK15-F1
#
_entry.id   AF-A0A921NK15-F1
#
_cell.length_a   1.000
_cell.length_b   1.000
_cell.length_c   1.000
_cell.angle_alpha   90.00
_cell.angle_beta   90.00
_cell.angle_gamma   90.00
#
_symmetry.space_group_name_H-M   'P 1'
#
loop_
_entity.id
_entity.type
_entity.pdbx_description
1 polymer ?
#
loop_
_entity_poly.entity_id
_entity_poly.type
_entity_poly.pdbx_seq_one_letter_code
_entity_poly.pdbx_strand_id
1 'polypeptide(L)'
;MEPVRLLENEVAVLAGSLLTELSDHAVPAAYHAVLAPSKPVARSSLIYFANPNPDQLLTTFYRQKPIDLGSTVNARHTGFGNQPIQLR
;
A
#
# COMPACT_ATOMS: atom_id res chain seq x y z
N MET A 1 9.68 -12.05 10.82
CA MET A 1 9.68 -10.77 10.10
C MET A 1 10.94 -10.02 10.46
N GLU A 2 11.62 -9.44 9.49
CA GLU A 2 12.82 -8.66 9.73
C GLU A 2 12.46 -7.22 10.13
N PRO A 3 13.19 -6.62 11.09
CA PRO A 3 12.94 -5.25 11.49
C PRO A 3 13.45 -4.26 10.44
N VAL A 4 12.62 -3.29 10.07
CA VAL A 4 13.06 -2.14 9.27
C VAL A 4 13.85 -1.21 10.18
N ARG A 5 15.11 -0.92 9.80
CA ARG A 5 15.97 0.07 10.46
C ARG A 5 16.17 1.23 9.49
N LEU A 6 15.84 2.44 9.93
CA LEU A 6 16.06 3.67 9.19
C LEU A 6 17.15 4.47 9.88
N LEU A 7 18.05 5.05 9.09
CA LEU A 7 19.00 6.06 9.54
C LEU A 7 18.31 7.43 9.60
N GLU A 8 18.99 8.42 10.17
CA GLU A 8 18.51 9.79 10.18
C GLU A 8 18.31 10.30 8.74
N ASN A 9 17.19 10.97 8.48
CA ASN A 9 16.76 11.47 7.16
C ASN A 9 16.44 10.40 6.09
N GLU A 10 16.25 9.14 6.49
CA GLU A 10 15.76 8.10 5.58
C GLU A 10 14.24 7.92 5.67
N VAL A 11 13.65 7.48 4.55
CA VAL A 11 12.25 7.07 4.47
C VAL A 11 12.15 5.65 3.95
N ALA A 12 11.30 4.84 4.57
CA ALA A 12 10.94 3.54 4.03
C ALA A 12 9.90 3.70 2.91
N VAL A 13 10.15 3.11 1.74
CA VAL A 13 9.18 3.02 0.64
C VAL A 13 8.72 1.58 0.52
N LEU A 14 7.41 1.38 0.56
CA LEU A 14 6.78 0.05 0.59
C LEU A 14 5.78 -0.07 -0.55
N ALA A 15 5.83 -1.17 -1.29
CA ALA A 15 4.86 -1.46 -2.33
C ALA A 15 3.48 -1.79 -1.72
N GLY A 16 2.46 -1.04 -2.12
CA GLY A 16 1.06 -1.33 -1.79
C GLY A 16 0.44 -2.37 -2.73
N SER A 17 -0.71 -2.92 -2.34
CA SER A 17 -1.43 -3.94 -3.11
C SER A 17 -1.87 -3.47 -4.50
N LEU A 18 -2.21 -2.19 -4.67
CA LEU A 18 -2.56 -1.64 -5.98
C LEU A 18 -1.39 -1.72 -6.98
N LEU A 19 -0.16 -1.52 -6.52
CA LEU A 19 1.03 -1.66 -7.37
C LEU A 19 1.22 -3.11 -7.83
N THR A 20 0.85 -4.08 -7.00
CA THR A 20 0.84 -5.50 -7.40
C THR A 20 -0.12 -5.74 -8.57
N GLU A 21 -1.31 -5.16 -8.54
CA GLU A 21 -2.29 -5.30 -9.63
C GLU A 21 -1.83 -4.56 -10.89
N LEU A 22 -1.38 -3.31 -10.75
CA LEU A 22 -0.87 -2.49 -11.86
C LEU A 22 0.34 -3.14 -12.55
N SER A 23 1.21 -3.80 -11.80
CA SER A 23 2.42 -4.43 -12.33
C SER A 23 2.23 -5.86 -12.87
N ASP A 24 0.98 -6.30 -13.11
CA ASP A 24 0.68 -7.68 -13.51
C ASP A 24 1.29 -8.72 -12.54
N HIS A 25 1.26 -8.41 -11.24
CA HIS A 25 1.86 -9.17 -10.13
C HIS A 25 3.39 -9.27 -10.14
N ALA A 26 4.10 -8.44 -10.91
CA ALA A 26 5.57 -8.41 -10.89
C ALA A 26 6.14 -7.80 -9.60
N VAL A 27 5.43 -6.84 -8.98
CA VAL A 27 5.84 -6.19 -7.72
C VAL A 27 4.96 -6.67 -6.57
N PRO A 28 5.47 -7.46 -5.62
CA PRO A 28 4.68 -7.94 -4.50
C PRO A 28 4.41 -6.84 -3.47
N ALA A 29 3.22 -6.88 -2.84
CA ALA A 29 2.88 -5.97 -1.76
C ALA A 29 3.68 -6.28 -0.49
N ALA A 30 4.12 -5.24 0.21
CA ALA A 30 4.89 -5.36 1.44
C ALA A 30 3.95 -5.42 2.66
N TYR A 31 3.80 -6.61 3.24
CA TYR A 31 3.12 -6.79 4.52
C TYR A 31 4.02 -6.35 5.67
N HIS A 32 3.51 -5.47 6.52
CA HIS A 32 4.26 -4.90 7.63
C HIS A 32 3.34 -4.68 8.84
N ALA A 33 3.94 -4.66 10.03
CA ALA A 33 3.24 -4.40 11.26
C ALA A 33 4.12 -3.58 12.19
N VAL A 34 3.46 -2.80 13.04
CA VAL A 34 4.14 -2.04 14.09
C VAL A 34 3.97 -2.78 15.40
N LEU A 35 5.06 -3.39 15.89
CA LEU A 35 5.04 -4.14 17.13
C LEU A 35 5.06 -3.21 18.34
N ALA A 36 4.38 -3.63 19.41
CA ALA A 36 4.46 -2.97 20.71
C ALA A 36 5.85 -3.26 21.33
N PRO A 37 6.62 -2.23 21.70
CA PRO A 37 7.89 -2.43 22.39
C PRO A 37 7.64 -2.98 23.80
N SER A 38 8.60 -3.74 24.34
CA SER A 38 8.53 -4.30 25.70
C SER A 38 8.54 -3.24 26.81
N LYS A 39 8.99 -2.01 26.50
CA LYS A 39 8.91 -0.83 27.36
C LYS A 39 8.18 0.29 26.62
N PRO A 40 7.35 1.11 27.29
CA PRO A 40 6.74 2.28 26.66
C PRO A 40 7.81 3.21 26.08
N VAL A 41 7.63 3.61 24.82
CA VAL A 41 8.49 4.58 24.13
C VAL A 41 7.59 5.57 23.39
N ALA A 42 7.88 6.85 23.51
CA ALA A 42 7.25 7.87 22.67
C ALA A 42 7.68 7.66 21.22
N ARG A 43 6.72 7.40 20.33
CA ARG A 43 6.97 7.15 18.91
C ARG A 43 5.98 7.95 18.08
N SER A 44 6.50 8.71 17.12
CA SER A 44 5.73 9.40 16.11
C SER A 44 6.19 8.93 14.73
N SER A 45 5.25 8.73 13.81
CA SER A 45 5.52 8.33 12.45
C SER A 45 4.47 8.94 11.52
N LEU A 46 4.84 9.17 10.27
CA LEU A 46 3.93 9.57 9.21
C LEU A 46 3.90 8.48 8.14
N ILE A 47 2.70 8.08 7.73
CA ILE A 47 2.49 7.21 6.56
C ILE A 47 1.86 8.07 5.47
N TYR A 48 2.48 8.09 4.30
CA TYR A 48 1.96 8.77 3.12
C TYR A 48 1.63 7.76 2.04
N PHE A 49 0.38 7.74 1.57
CA PHE A 49 -0.08 6.87 0.50
C PHE A 49 -0.05 7.60 -0.84
N ALA A 50 0.84 7.20 -1.74
CA ALA A 50 0.87 7.69 -3.11
C ALA A 50 -0.04 6.82 -4.00
N ASN A 51 -1.25 7.31 -4.28
CA ASN A 51 -2.24 6.61 -5.10
C ASN A 51 -2.47 7.32 -6.45
N PRO A 52 -2.84 6.59 -7.50
CA PRO A 52 -3.32 7.20 -8.74
C PRO A 52 -4.55 8.07 -8.53
N ASN A 53 -4.79 9.02 -9.44
CA ASN A 53 -6.04 9.77 -9.45
C ASN A 53 -7.19 8.81 -9.81
N PRO A 54 -8.28 8.77 -9.02
CA PRO A 54 -9.38 7.86 -9.28
C PRO A 54 -10.17 8.10 -10.55
N ASP A 55 -10.08 9.31 -11.12
CA ASP A 55 -10.72 9.63 -12.39
C ASP A 55 -9.92 9.13 -13.60
N GLN A 56 -8.73 8.56 -13.40
CA GLN A 56 -7.91 8.04 -14.48
C GLN A 56 -8.37 6.65 -14.91
N LEU A 57 -8.50 6.46 -16.23
CA LEU A 57 -8.59 5.15 -16.83
C LEU A 57 -7.20 4.50 -16.79
N LEU A 58 -7.05 3.48 -15.95
CA LEU A 58 -5.79 2.78 -15.76
C LEU A 58 -5.77 1.44 -16.50
N THR A 59 -4.57 1.07 -16.94
CA THR A 59 -4.27 -0.27 -17.42
C THR A 59 -3.09 -0.86 -16.65
N THR A 60 -2.96 -2.19 -16.67
CA THR A 60 -1.74 -2.84 -16.18
C THR A 60 -0.54 -2.42 -17.03
N PHE A 61 0.64 -2.32 -16.41
CA PHE A 61 1.83 -1.78 -17.05
C PHE A 61 2.33 -2.62 -18.22
N TYR A 62 2.24 -3.95 -18.13
CA TYR A 62 2.81 -4.84 -19.15
C TYR A 62 1.76 -5.37 -20.11
N ARG A 63 0.62 -5.85 -19.58
CA ARG A 63 -0.43 -6.45 -20.42
C ARG A 63 -1.46 -5.45 -20.93
N GLN A 64 -1.39 -4.19 -20.48
CA GLN A 64 -2.33 -3.13 -20.82
C GLN A 64 -3.80 -3.51 -20.63
N LYS A 65 -4.07 -4.33 -19.60
CA LYS A 65 -5.45 -4.73 -19.25
C LYS A 65 -6.12 -3.60 -18.48
N PRO A 66 -7.34 -3.18 -18.81
CA PRO A 66 -8.09 -2.21 -18.03
C PRO A 66 -8.21 -2.63 -16.55
N ILE A 67 -8.10 -1.67 -15.64
CA ILE A 67 -8.27 -1.88 -14.21
C ILE A 67 -9.43 -1.02 -13.70
N ASP A 68 -10.39 -1.66 -13.03
CA ASP A 68 -11.36 -0.96 -12.19
C ASP A 68 -10.71 -0.65 -10.84
N LEU A 69 -10.15 0.56 -10.74
CA LEU A 69 -9.41 1.00 -9.56
C LEU A 69 -10.27 0.92 -8.27
N GLY A 70 -11.52 1.35 -8.34
CA GLY A 70 -12.42 1.40 -7.19
C GLY A 70 -12.72 0.01 -6.64
N SER A 71 -13.03 -0.93 -7.53
CA SER A 71 -13.27 -2.33 -7.17
C SER A 71 -12.00 -2.99 -6.62
N THR A 72 -10.86 -2.83 -7.31
CA THR A 72 -9.58 -3.43 -6.93
C THR A 72 -9.09 -2.94 -5.56
N VAL A 73 -9.13 -1.62 -5.31
CA VAL A 73 -8.73 -1.05 -4.01
C VAL A 73 -9.64 -1.57 -2.91
N ASN A 74 -10.96 -1.58 -3.10
CA ASN A 74 -11.90 -2.03 -2.09
C ASN A 74 -11.80 -3.53 -1.81
N ALA A 75 -11.57 -4.37 -2.82
CA ALA A 75 -11.38 -5.81 -2.62
C ALA A 75 -10.17 -6.09 -1.72
N ARG A 76 -9.06 -5.37 -1.92
CA ARG A 76 -7.88 -5.50 -1.06
C ARG A 76 -8.10 -4.88 0.31
N HIS A 77 -8.65 -3.67 0.38
CA HIS A 77 -8.84 -2.93 1.63
C HIS A 77 -9.79 -3.64 2.60
N THR A 78 -10.91 -4.17 2.09
CA THR A 78 -11.86 -4.96 2.89
C THR A 78 -11.34 -6.36 3.21
N GLY A 79 -10.52 -6.96 2.34
CA GLY A 79 -9.81 -8.21 2.62
C GLY A 79 -8.84 -8.12 3.81
N PHE A 80 -8.38 -6.91 4.15
CA PHE A 80 -7.62 -6.63 5.38
C PHE A 80 -8.49 -6.37 6.62
N GLY A 81 -9.82 -6.46 6.51
CA GLY A 81 -10.77 -6.24 7.60
C GLY A 81 -11.22 -4.78 7.78
N ASN A 82 -10.89 -3.90 6.83
CA ASN A 82 -11.31 -2.49 6.89
C ASN A 82 -12.68 -2.27 6.24
N GLN A 83 -13.27 -1.10 6.49
CA GLN A 83 -14.50 -0.65 5.82
C GLN A 83 -14.21 -0.17 4.39
N PRO A 84 -15.14 -0.31 3.44
CA PRO A 84 -14.95 0.19 2.08
C PRO A 84 -14.56 1.67 2.04
N ILE A 85 -13.67 2.02 1.11
CA ILE A 85 -13.26 3.40 0.83
C ILE A 85 -13.97 3.90 -0.43
N GLN A 86 -14.53 5.10 -0.36
CA GLN A 86 -14.85 5.88 -1.55
C GLN A 86 -13.61 6.60 -2.04
N LEU A 87 -13.18 6.28 -3.25
CA LEU A 87 -12.20 7.08 -3.95
C LEU A 87 -12.88 8.39 -4.38
N ARG A 88 -12.26 9.53 -4.09
CA ARG A 88 -12.76 10.88 -4.40
C ARG A 88 -11.73 11.62 -5.23
#